data_AF-A0A4R6RAK9-F1
#
_entry.id   AF-A0A4R6RAK9-F1
#
_cell.length_a   1.000
_cell.length_b   1.000
_cell.length_c   1.000
_cell.angle_alpha   90.00
_cell.angle_beta   90.00
_cell.angle_gamma   90.00
#
_symmetry.space_group_name_H-M   'P 1'
#
loop_
_entity.id
_entity.type
_entity.pdbx_description
1 polymer ?
#
loop_
_entity_poly.entity_id
_entity_poly.type
_entity_poly.pdbx_seq_one_letter_code
_entity_poly.pdbx_strand_id
1 'polypeptide(L)'
;MRMRVDGACADPEFVYYYLAQRESIEKIIRDSEHTGVPKINLGYLKSFPISLPDVRTQRAIASVLSAFDERITVLRETNTTLEAIAQALFKSWFVDFDPVRAKLAGLAPKGMDEATAALFPEAFEDTELGAVPKGWGYSSVGESFVLTMGQSPPGDTYNDAAEGLAFYQGRTDFGFRFPTQRVFCVKPSRIAEVGDTLVSVRAPVGDVNMAIERCCIGRGVASVRHPKDYRGFAFYAMRSLGEQFKMFDSEGTVFGSINKKDFQALPVISPDDGVLRAYDELTSPIDRRVVKNEQQLRTLAILRDTLIPRLISGQLRLPEAQHQIEEAAA
;
A
#
# COMPACT_ATOMS: atom_id res chain seq x y z
N MET A 1 0.24 -12.57 23.74
CA MET A 1 0.77 -13.71 24.50
C MET A 1 2.27 -13.80 24.24
N ARG A 2 3.10 -13.97 25.27
CA ARG A 2 4.57 -14.06 25.12
C ARG A 2 5.02 -15.45 25.53
N MET A 3 5.60 -16.22 24.60
CA MET A 3 6.23 -17.50 24.87
C MET A 3 7.74 -17.29 25.01
N ARG A 4 8.38 -18.01 25.93
CA ARG A 4 9.84 -18.02 26.09
C ARG A 4 10.32 -19.43 25.80
N VAL A 5 11.24 -19.55 24.84
CA VAL A 5 11.87 -20.82 24.48
C VAL A 5 13.08 -21.03 25.37
N ASP A 6 13.27 -22.27 25.83
CA ASP A 6 14.52 -22.67 26.49
C ASP A 6 15.62 -22.83 25.43
N GLY A 7 16.56 -21.89 25.41
CA GLY A 7 17.65 -21.84 24.43
C GLY A 7 18.65 -23.01 24.52
N ALA A 8 18.59 -23.82 25.59
CA ALA A 8 19.32 -25.08 25.67
C ALA A 8 18.67 -26.19 24.81
N CYS A 9 17.36 -26.09 24.57
CA CYS A 9 16.55 -27.12 23.91
C CYS A 9 16.23 -26.78 22.45
N ALA A 10 15.96 -25.50 22.16
CA ALA A 10 15.58 -25.07 20.81
C ALA A 10 15.99 -23.61 20.53
N ASP A 11 16.21 -23.32 19.25
CA ASP A 11 16.43 -21.96 18.77
C ASP A 11 15.10 -21.17 18.75
N PRO A 12 15.01 -19.99 19.40
CA PRO A 12 13.77 -19.23 19.47
C PRO A 12 13.22 -18.76 18.12
N GLU A 13 14.09 -18.41 17.17
CA GLU A 13 13.68 -17.97 15.84
C GLU A 13 13.17 -19.15 15.01
N PHE A 14 13.83 -20.30 15.10
CA PHE A 14 13.30 -21.53 14.50
C PHE A 14 11.88 -21.84 15.00
N VAL A 15 11.66 -21.78 16.33
CA VAL A 15 10.34 -22.02 16.92
C VAL A 15 9.32 -20.97 16.44
N TYR A 16 9.74 -19.72 16.28
CA TYR A 16 8.90 -18.67 15.70
C TYR A 16 8.45 -19.05 14.27
N TYR A 17 9.39 -19.39 13.37
CA TYR A 17 9.06 -19.77 12.00
C TYR A 17 8.22 -21.04 11.93
N TYR A 18 8.48 -22.01 12.80
CA TYR A 18 7.67 -23.23 12.90
C TYR A 18 6.21 -22.92 13.24
N LEU A 19 5.97 -22.06 14.22
CA LEU A 19 4.62 -21.70 14.62
C LEU A 19 3.93 -20.74 13.65
N ALA A 20 4.71 -19.95 12.91
CA ALA A 20 4.21 -18.99 11.92
C ALA A 20 3.81 -19.64 10.58
N GLN A 21 4.23 -20.87 10.30
CA GLN A 21 3.86 -21.55 9.07
C GLN A 21 2.37 -21.90 9.03
N ARG A 22 1.80 -21.91 7.83
CA ARG A 22 0.36 -22.09 7.61
C ARG A 22 -0.17 -23.37 8.22
N GLU A 23 0.57 -24.48 8.08
CA GLU A 23 0.19 -25.79 8.60
C GLU A 23 0.07 -25.78 10.14
N SER A 24 0.96 -25.06 10.82
CA SER A 24 0.91 -24.95 12.28
C SER A 24 -0.25 -24.07 12.73
N ILE A 25 -0.47 -22.93 12.06
CA ILE A 25 -1.62 -22.05 12.34
C ILE A 25 -2.94 -22.79 12.13
N GLU A 26 -3.12 -23.48 11.00
CA GLU A 26 -4.34 -24.24 10.70
C GLU A 26 -4.57 -25.37 11.71
N LYS A 27 -3.51 -26.05 12.14
CA LYS A 27 -3.60 -27.07 13.18
C LYS A 27 -4.02 -26.46 14.53
N ILE A 28 -3.41 -25.34 14.93
CA ILE A 28 -3.75 -24.64 16.18
C ILE A 28 -5.21 -24.19 16.17
N ILE A 29 -5.70 -23.64 15.05
CA ILE A 29 -7.09 -23.19 14.91
C ILE A 29 -8.04 -24.38 15.02
N ARG A 30 -7.82 -25.44 14.23
CA ARG A 30 -8.65 -26.66 14.23
C ARG A 30 -8.75 -27.29 15.62
N ASP A 31 -7.63 -27.38 16.30
CA ASP A 31 -7.57 -27.98 17.64
C ASP A 31 -8.17 -27.04 18.71
N SER A 32 -8.33 -25.73 18.42
CA SER A 32 -8.97 -24.74 19.31
C SER A 32 -10.49 -24.59 19.10
N GLU A 33 -11.05 -24.97 17.94
CA GLU A 33 -12.49 -24.87 17.64
C GLU A 33 -13.37 -25.83 18.48
N HIS A 34 -12.76 -26.84 19.11
CA HIS A 34 -13.47 -27.86 19.91
C HIS A 34 -13.95 -27.35 21.29
N THR A 35 -13.65 -26.11 21.68
CA THR A 35 -13.96 -25.59 23.03
C THR A 35 -15.15 -24.63 23.12
N GLY A 36 -16.00 -24.51 22.09
CA GLY A 36 -17.26 -23.74 22.10
C GLY A 36 -17.10 -22.21 22.21
N VAL A 37 -15.89 -21.72 22.51
CA VAL A 37 -15.48 -20.32 22.43
C VAL A 37 -14.11 -20.29 21.74
N PRO A 38 -13.91 -19.52 20.67
CA PRO A 38 -12.61 -19.38 20.01
C PRO A 38 -11.65 -18.63 20.93
N LYS A 39 -10.98 -19.37 21.81
CA LYS A 39 -9.86 -18.91 22.64
C LYS A 39 -8.74 -19.91 22.48
N ILE A 40 -7.59 -19.45 22.00
CA ILE A 40 -6.41 -20.30 21.91
C ILE A 40 -5.99 -20.70 23.33
N ASN A 41 -6.07 -21.99 23.63
CA ASN A 41 -5.76 -22.53 24.95
C ASN A 41 -4.24 -22.51 25.18
N LEU A 42 -3.78 -21.76 26.20
CA LEU A 42 -2.37 -21.69 26.58
C LEU A 42 -1.76 -23.06 26.91
N GLY A 43 -2.55 -23.96 27.50
CA GLY A 43 -2.13 -25.33 27.78
C GLY A 43 -1.86 -26.10 26.50
N TYR A 44 -2.74 -25.98 25.50
CA TYR A 44 -2.56 -26.61 24.20
C TYR A 44 -1.31 -26.08 23.48
N LEU A 45 -1.09 -24.75 23.46
CA LEU A 45 0.11 -24.18 22.85
C LEU A 45 1.41 -24.66 23.52
N LYS A 46 1.41 -24.91 24.83
CA LYS A 46 2.57 -25.48 25.54
C LYS A 46 2.83 -26.95 25.18
N SER A 47 1.79 -27.70 24.84
CA SER A 47 1.88 -29.11 24.42
C SER A 47 1.88 -29.29 22.90
N PHE A 48 1.92 -28.21 22.13
CA PHE A 48 1.86 -28.27 20.68
C PHE A 48 3.08 -29.03 20.14
N PRO A 49 2.90 -30.06 19.30
CA PRO A 49 4.02 -30.85 18.80
C PRO A 49 4.86 -30.05 17.81
N ILE A 50 6.15 -29.92 18.11
CA ILE A 50 7.13 -29.25 17.25
C ILE A 50 8.16 -30.28 16.80
N SER A 51 8.41 -30.35 15.49
CA SER A 51 9.55 -31.09 14.94
C SER A 51 10.81 -30.27 15.15
N LEU A 52 11.70 -30.76 16.01
CA LEU A 52 12.96 -30.10 16.35
C LEU A 52 14.14 -30.89 15.75
N PRO A 53 14.72 -30.42 14.62
CA PRO A 53 15.99 -30.98 14.15
C PRO A 53 17.12 -30.62 15.15
N ASP A 54 18.36 -31.05 14.89
CA ASP A 54 19.47 -30.67 15.76
C ASP A 54 19.65 -29.14 15.80
N VAL A 55 20.19 -28.62 16.91
CA VAL A 55 20.31 -27.17 17.14
C VAL A 55 21.12 -26.46 16.05
N ARG A 56 22.09 -27.12 15.41
CA ARG A 56 22.85 -26.49 14.31
C ARG A 56 21.96 -26.31 13.09
N THR A 57 21.17 -27.32 12.75
CA THR A 57 20.19 -27.24 11.66
C THR A 57 19.10 -26.20 11.96
N GLN A 58 18.58 -26.15 13.19
CA GLN A 58 17.60 -25.12 13.60
C GLN A 58 18.14 -23.71 13.35
N ARG A 59 19.35 -23.41 13.83
CA ARG A 59 20.00 -22.09 13.66
C ARG A 59 20.25 -21.75 12.21
N ALA A 60 20.65 -22.73 11.40
CA ALA A 60 20.92 -22.49 9.99
C ALA A 60 19.63 -22.22 9.19
N ILE A 61 18.53 -22.93 9.50
CA ILE A 61 17.20 -22.64 8.93
C ILE A 61 16.73 -21.25 9.37
N ALA A 62 16.80 -20.95 10.67
CA ALA A 62 16.41 -19.66 11.22
C ALA A 62 17.18 -18.51 10.56
N SER A 63 18.50 -18.65 10.41
CA SER A 63 19.35 -17.63 9.76
C SER A 63 18.97 -17.35 8.31
N VAL A 64 18.55 -18.36 7.53
CA VAL A 64 18.09 -18.13 6.15
C VAL A 64 16.76 -17.39 6.14
N LEU A 65 15.82 -17.82 6.98
CA LEU A 65 14.48 -17.23 7.04
C LEU A 65 14.50 -15.80 7.60
N SER A 66 15.35 -15.52 8.59
CA SER A 66 15.52 -14.17 9.16
C SER A 66 16.14 -13.19 8.16
N ALA A 67 17.06 -13.64 7.31
CA ALA A 67 17.60 -12.80 6.24
C ALA A 67 16.51 -12.29 5.27
N PHE A 68 15.48 -13.09 4.98
CA PHE A 68 14.31 -12.63 4.20
C PHE A 68 13.53 -11.55 4.94
N ASP A 69 13.25 -11.76 6.23
CA ASP A 69 12.49 -10.81 7.05
C ASP A 69 13.24 -9.49 7.23
N GLU A 70 14.56 -9.53 7.42
CA GLU A 70 15.42 -8.36 7.46
C GLU A 70 15.34 -7.58 6.14
N ARG A 71 15.48 -8.27 5.00
CA ARG A 71 15.39 -7.62 3.68
C ARG A 71 14.02 -7.01 3.42
N ILE A 72 12.95 -7.72 3.76
CA ILE A 72 11.57 -7.22 3.67
C ILE A 72 11.40 -5.98 4.55
N THR A 73 11.94 -6.00 5.77
CA THR A 73 11.88 -4.86 6.70
C THR A 73 12.57 -3.63 6.13
N VAL A 74 13.80 -3.79 5.62
CA VAL A 74 14.54 -2.69 4.97
C VAL A 74 13.79 -2.12 3.77
N LEU A 75 13.16 -2.97 2.95
CA LEU A 75 12.35 -2.52 1.81
C LEU A 75 11.12 -1.71 2.26
N ARG A 76 10.44 -2.14 3.33
CA ARG A 76 9.31 -1.40 3.93
C ARG A 76 9.74 -0.03 4.44
N GLU A 77 10.82 0.03 5.23
CA GLU A 77 11.35 1.28 5.79
C GLU A 77 11.81 2.24 4.69
N THR A 78 12.45 1.71 3.65
CA THR A 78 12.82 2.49 2.45
C THR A 78 11.59 3.08 1.79
N ASN A 79 10.53 2.28 1.59
CA ASN A 79 9.28 2.76 1.01
C ASN A 79 8.58 3.80 1.88
N THR A 80 8.56 3.62 3.20
CA THR A 80 8.05 4.64 4.13
C THR A 80 8.81 5.96 3.99
N THR A 81 10.13 5.90 3.86
CA THR A 81 10.96 7.11 3.68
C THR A 81 10.71 7.79 2.35
N LEU A 82 10.67 7.02 1.25
CA LEU A 82 10.40 7.56 -0.10
C LEU A 82 9.01 8.19 -0.19
N GLU A 83 8.00 7.57 0.40
CA GLU A 83 6.65 8.12 0.50
C GLU A 83 6.63 9.44 1.28
N ALA A 84 7.34 9.51 2.41
CA ALA A 84 7.42 10.73 3.20
C ALA A 84 8.09 11.88 2.42
N ILE A 85 9.12 11.59 1.62
CA ILE A 85 9.78 12.57 0.75
C ILE A 85 8.79 13.08 -0.30
N ALA A 86 8.12 12.19 -1.04
CA ALA A 86 7.19 12.59 -2.09
C ALA A 86 5.96 13.33 -1.53
N GLN A 87 5.44 12.92 -0.38
CA GLN A 87 4.38 13.65 0.33
C GLN A 87 4.82 15.05 0.77
N ALA A 88 6.05 15.20 1.27
CA ALA A 88 6.61 16.50 1.66
C ALA A 88 6.78 17.43 0.46
N LEU A 89 7.26 16.91 -0.68
CA LEU A 89 7.35 17.66 -1.93
C LEU A 89 5.98 18.12 -2.41
N PHE A 90 4.97 17.23 -2.41
CA PHE A 90 3.61 17.60 -2.75
C PHE A 90 3.08 18.72 -1.85
N LYS A 91 3.23 18.56 -0.52
CA LYS A 91 2.76 19.55 0.45
C LYS A 91 3.43 20.90 0.22
N SER A 92 4.75 20.91 0.04
CA SER A 92 5.53 22.12 -0.23
C SER A 92 5.06 22.85 -1.50
N TRP A 93 4.81 22.11 -2.59
CA TRP A 93 4.46 22.70 -3.88
C TRP A 93 3.00 23.13 -3.99
N PHE A 94 2.07 22.33 -3.45
CA PHE A 94 0.64 22.43 -3.77
C PHE A 94 -0.27 22.70 -2.57
N VAL A 95 0.28 22.70 -1.34
CA VAL A 95 -0.50 22.98 -0.12
C VAL A 95 0.06 24.22 0.60
N ASP A 96 1.36 24.23 0.87
CA ASP A 96 2.02 25.34 1.58
C ASP A 96 2.45 26.45 0.62
N PHE A 97 2.61 26.12 -0.67
CA PHE A 97 3.08 26.99 -1.74
C PHE A 97 4.45 27.62 -1.45
N ASP A 98 5.37 26.83 -0.86
CA ASP A 98 6.70 27.28 -0.45
C ASP A 98 7.50 27.95 -1.59
N PRO A 99 7.48 27.46 -2.84
CA PRO A 99 8.22 28.11 -3.92
C PRO A 99 7.75 29.55 -4.16
N VAL A 100 6.44 29.78 -4.16
CA VAL A 100 5.85 31.13 -4.35
C VAL A 100 6.19 32.04 -3.17
N ARG A 101 6.11 31.51 -1.94
CA ARG A 101 6.47 32.25 -0.73
C ARG A 101 7.96 32.62 -0.68
N ALA A 102 8.84 31.72 -1.11
CA ALA A 102 10.27 31.98 -1.20
C ALA A 102 10.55 33.13 -2.18
N LYS A 103 9.95 33.09 -3.38
CA LYS A 103 10.10 34.17 -4.38
C LYS A 103 9.62 35.52 -3.85
N LEU A 104 8.48 35.57 -3.16
CA LEU A 104 7.97 36.80 -2.52
C LEU A 104 8.89 37.34 -1.43
N ALA A 105 9.63 36.47 -0.74
CA ALA A 105 10.64 36.86 0.23
C ALA A 105 11.98 37.27 -0.41
N GLY A 106 12.08 37.29 -1.74
CA GLY A 106 13.34 37.53 -2.46
C GLY A 106 14.36 36.41 -2.31
N LEU A 107 13.91 35.20 -1.97
CA LEU A 107 14.75 34.01 -1.79
C LEU A 107 14.57 33.03 -2.94
N ALA A 108 15.63 32.32 -3.29
CA ALA A 108 15.53 31.19 -4.21
C ALA A 108 14.75 30.03 -3.55
N PRO A 109 13.76 29.44 -4.23
CA PRO A 109 13.09 28.22 -3.75
C PRO A 109 14.10 27.10 -3.48
N LYS A 110 14.00 26.45 -2.32
CA LYS A 110 14.91 25.37 -1.94
C LYS A 110 14.54 24.08 -2.67
N GLY A 111 15.55 23.31 -3.07
CA GLY A 111 15.36 21.94 -3.59
C GLY A 111 14.87 21.86 -5.04
N MET A 112 14.99 22.93 -5.81
CA MET A 112 14.70 22.94 -7.25
C MET A 112 15.71 23.82 -7.99
N ASP A 113 15.86 23.58 -9.29
CA ASP A 113 16.70 24.42 -10.16
C ASP A 113 15.99 25.73 -10.55
N GLU A 114 16.75 26.63 -11.17
CA GLU A 114 16.26 27.95 -11.58
C GLU A 114 15.13 27.86 -12.63
N ALA A 115 15.21 26.89 -13.54
CA ALA A 115 14.20 26.67 -14.57
C ALA A 115 12.85 26.27 -13.96
N THR A 116 12.87 25.37 -12.97
CA THR A 116 11.69 24.93 -12.22
C THR A 116 11.14 26.07 -11.35
N ALA A 117 12.01 26.81 -10.67
CA ALA A 117 11.61 27.97 -9.87
C ALA A 117 10.94 29.07 -10.71
N ALA A 118 11.35 29.24 -11.97
CA ALA A 118 10.76 30.20 -12.89
C ALA A 118 9.31 29.85 -13.29
N LEU A 119 8.88 28.58 -13.15
CA LEU A 119 7.51 28.16 -13.44
C LEU A 119 6.49 28.64 -12.39
N PHE A 120 6.95 28.97 -11.19
CA PHE A 120 6.07 29.43 -10.11
C PHE A 120 5.79 30.93 -10.22
N PRO A 121 4.54 31.37 -9.98
CA PRO A 121 4.23 32.80 -9.95
C PRO A 121 4.90 33.49 -8.76
N GLU A 122 4.91 34.82 -8.79
CA GLU A 122 5.50 35.69 -7.76
C GLU A 122 4.43 36.49 -7.01
N ALA A 123 3.21 35.96 -6.96
CA ALA A 123 2.09 36.59 -6.29
C ALA A 123 1.06 35.54 -5.86
N PHE A 124 0.28 35.91 -4.85
CA PHE A 124 -0.94 35.19 -4.48
C PHE A 124 -2.18 35.97 -4.96
N GLU A 125 -3.28 35.27 -5.11
CA GLU A 125 -4.62 35.82 -5.26
C GLU A 125 -5.58 35.19 -4.26
N ASP A 126 -6.52 35.96 -3.75
CA ASP A 126 -7.51 35.49 -2.78
C ASP A 126 -8.67 34.77 -3.49
N THR A 127 -9.03 33.59 -3.00
CA THR A 127 -10.19 32.83 -3.43
C THR A 127 -11.09 32.53 -2.23
N GLU A 128 -12.31 32.04 -2.49
CA GLU A 128 -13.24 31.62 -1.42
C GLU A 128 -12.65 30.53 -0.51
N LEU A 129 -11.72 29.73 -1.01
CA LEU A 129 -11.06 28.64 -0.29
C LEU A 129 -9.67 29.05 0.25
N GLY A 130 -9.31 30.33 0.16
CA GLY A 130 -8.05 30.89 0.65
C GLY A 130 -7.12 31.40 -0.44
N ALA A 131 -5.99 31.98 -0.02
CA ALA A 131 -5.00 32.53 -0.93
C ALA A 131 -4.25 31.41 -1.67
N VAL A 132 -4.19 31.51 -2.99
CA VAL A 132 -3.50 30.55 -3.88
C VAL A 132 -2.52 31.27 -4.80
N PRO A 133 -1.52 30.57 -5.37
CA PRO A 133 -0.65 31.14 -6.38
C PRO A 133 -1.45 31.76 -7.53
N LYS A 134 -1.08 32.99 -7.90
CA LYS A 134 -1.79 33.75 -8.94
C LYS A 134 -1.88 32.95 -10.24
N GLY A 135 -3.10 32.73 -10.72
CA GLY A 135 -3.38 31.99 -11.96
C GLY A 135 -3.68 30.51 -11.79
N TRP A 136 -3.55 29.94 -10.59
CA TRP A 136 -3.89 28.52 -10.36
C TRP A 136 -5.38 28.33 -10.09
N GLY A 137 -5.97 29.13 -9.18
CA GLY A 137 -7.35 28.95 -8.75
C GLY A 137 -7.66 27.54 -8.20
N TYR A 138 -8.95 27.26 -8.01
CA TYR A 138 -9.45 25.93 -7.68
C TYR A 138 -10.31 25.38 -8.82
N SER A 139 -10.17 24.08 -9.07
CA SER A 139 -11.08 23.27 -9.89
C SER A 139 -11.72 22.20 -8.99
N SER A 140 -12.38 21.23 -9.60
CA SER A 140 -13.01 20.11 -8.92
C SER A 140 -12.39 18.78 -9.36
N VAL A 141 -12.56 17.74 -8.55
CA VAL A 141 -12.09 16.39 -8.91
C VAL A 141 -12.66 15.94 -10.26
N GLY A 142 -13.93 16.26 -10.54
CA GLY A 142 -14.61 15.86 -11.77
C GLY A 142 -14.09 16.55 -13.04
N GLU A 143 -13.51 17.73 -12.90
CA GLU A 143 -12.91 18.49 -14.01
C GLU A 143 -11.42 18.15 -14.19
N SER A 144 -10.70 17.93 -13.09
CA SER A 144 -9.25 17.71 -13.11
C SER A 144 -8.85 16.25 -13.30
N PHE A 145 -9.73 15.29 -13.00
CA PHE A 145 -9.42 13.86 -13.03
C PHE A 145 -10.50 13.02 -13.71
N VAL A 146 -10.08 11.89 -14.26
CA VAL A 146 -10.98 10.83 -14.72
C VAL A 146 -11.37 9.97 -13.52
N LEU A 147 -12.59 10.14 -13.03
CA LEU A 147 -13.16 9.39 -11.91
C LEU A 147 -14.00 8.20 -12.40
N THR A 148 -13.68 7.00 -11.93
CA THR A 148 -14.47 5.77 -12.12
C THR A 148 -14.94 5.22 -10.78
N MET A 149 -16.26 5.23 -10.55
CA MET A 149 -16.84 4.56 -9.38
C MET A 149 -16.90 3.05 -9.60
N GLY A 150 -16.44 2.29 -8.61
CA GLY A 150 -16.44 0.84 -8.67
C GLY A 150 -17.83 0.22 -8.58
N GLN A 151 -17.94 -1.02 -9.03
CA GLN A 151 -19.18 -1.78 -9.07
C GLN A 151 -18.86 -3.24 -8.80
N SER A 152 -19.55 -3.86 -7.86
CA SER A 152 -19.34 -5.27 -7.52
C SER A 152 -19.94 -6.14 -8.62
N PRO A 153 -19.18 -7.03 -9.27
CA PRO A 153 -19.71 -8.05 -10.16
C PRO A 153 -20.58 -9.07 -9.39
N PRO A 154 -21.31 -9.96 -10.07
CA PRO A 154 -22.00 -11.09 -9.42
C PRO A 154 -21.05 -11.97 -8.60
N GLY A 155 -21.50 -12.47 -7.44
CA GLY A 155 -20.64 -13.17 -6.47
C GLY A 155 -20.11 -14.52 -6.93
N ASP A 156 -20.78 -15.16 -7.89
CA ASP A 156 -20.35 -16.39 -8.57
C ASP A 156 -19.14 -16.20 -9.50
N THR A 157 -18.72 -14.95 -9.71
CA THR A 157 -17.54 -14.62 -10.53
C THR A 157 -16.25 -14.52 -9.71
N TYR A 158 -16.33 -14.67 -8.38
CA TYR A 158 -15.20 -14.50 -7.47
C TYR A 158 -14.47 -15.83 -7.23
N ASN A 159 -13.16 -15.77 -7.07
CA ASN A 159 -12.34 -16.93 -6.72
C ASN A 159 -11.10 -16.53 -5.91
N ASP A 160 -10.50 -17.50 -5.25
CA ASP A 160 -9.21 -17.42 -4.56
C ASP A 160 -8.08 -18.15 -5.30
N ALA A 161 -8.38 -18.72 -6.48
CA ALA A 161 -7.46 -19.47 -7.34
C ALA A 161 -6.60 -18.59 -8.27
N ALA A 162 -6.60 -17.27 -8.06
CA ALA A 162 -5.89 -16.30 -8.89
C ALA A 162 -6.34 -16.27 -10.38
N GLU A 163 -7.61 -16.60 -10.65
CA GLU A 163 -8.17 -16.58 -12.00
C GLU A 163 -8.84 -15.22 -12.32
N GLY A 164 -8.43 -14.61 -13.43
CA GLY A 164 -8.97 -13.32 -13.89
C GLY A 164 -8.18 -12.13 -13.33
N LEU A 165 -8.88 -11.03 -13.02
CA LEU A 165 -8.26 -9.83 -12.45
C LEU A 165 -8.36 -9.83 -10.92
N ALA A 166 -7.34 -9.31 -10.23
CA ALA A 166 -7.44 -9.00 -8.81
C ALA A 166 -8.66 -8.09 -8.55
N PHE A 167 -9.42 -8.38 -7.49
CA PHE A 167 -10.66 -7.70 -7.15
C PHE A 167 -10.56 -7.01 -5.79
N TYR A 168 -10.60 -5.68 -5.79
CA TYR A 168 -10.51 -4.86 -4.60
C TYR A 168 -11.88 -4.27 -4.26
N GLN A 169 -12.49 -4.75 -3.18
CA GLN A 169 -13.87 -4.41 -2.82
C GLN A 169 -13.98 -3.14 -1.98
N GLY A 170 -12.96 -2.84 -1.18
CA GLY A 170 -12.96 -1.72 -0.25
C GLY A 170 -11.66 -1.61 0.54
N ARG A 171 -11.72 -0.80 1.59
CA ARG A 171 -10.57 -0.47 2.45
C ARG A 171 -9.82 -1.69 3.01
N THR A 172 -10.51 -2.80 3.26
CA THR A 172 -9.90 -4.04 3.79
C THR A 172 -8.79 -4.61 2.92
N ASP A 173 -8.75 -4.22 1.64
CA ASP A 173 -7.73 -4.68 0.70
C ASP A 173 -6.56 -3.69 0.61
N PHE A 174 -6.67 -2.48 1.15
CA PHE A 174 -5.63 -1.44 1.07
C PHE A 174 -4.50 -1.68 2.07
N GLY A 175 -3.26 -1.71 1.54
CA GLY A 175 -2.03 -1.76 2.32
C GLY A 175 -1.40 -0.38 2.51
N PHE A 176 -0.08 -0.35 2.73
CA PHE A 176 0.70 0.88 2.91
C PHE A 176 0.50 1.89 1.76
N ARG A 177 0.61 1.41 0.52
CA ARG A 177 0.37 2.20 -0.70
C ARG A 177 -0.31 1.40 -1.81
N PHE A 178 -0.20 0.07 -1.77
CA PHE A 178 -0.74 -0.84 -2.78
C PHE A 178 -1.66 -1.89 -2.12
N PRO A 179 -2.71 -2.34 -2.82
CA PRO A 179 -3.65 -3.29 -2.26
C PRO A 179 -3.07 -4.70 -2.21
N THR A 180 -3.56 -5.51 -1.28
CA THR A 180 -3.23 -6.93 -1.13
C THR A 180 -4.24 -7.78 -1.91
N GLN A 181 -3.73 -8.66 -2.76
CA GLN A 181 -4.53 -9.61 -3.53
C GLN A 181 -5.14 -10.66 -2.59
N ARG A 182 -6.48 -10.66 -2.48
CA ARG A 182 -7.23 -11.62 -1.65
C ARG A 182 -8.30 -12.36 -2.43
N VAL A 183 -8.89 -11.70 -3.42
CA VAL A 183 -9.98 -12.22 -4.25
C VAL A 183 -9.71 -11.81 -5.69
N PHE A 184 -10.08 -12.67 -6.63
CA PHE A 184 -9.99 -12.44 -8.06
C PHE A 184 -11.37 -12.55 -8.71
N CYS A 185 -11.52 -11.96 -9.89
CA CYS A 185 -12.77 -11.93 -10.63
C CYS A 185 -12.55 -12.23 -12.12
N VAL A 186 -13.26 -13.24 -12.63
CA VAL A 186 -13.18 -13.67 -14.05
C VAL A 186 -14.05 -12.83 -14.98
N LYS A 187 -15.02 -12.07 -14.45
CA LYS A 187 -15.95 -11.22 -15.22
C LYS A 187 -16.06 -9.81 -14.61
N PRO A 188 -14.98 -9.01 -14.71
CA PRO A 188 -14.93 -7.69 -14.08
C PRO A 188 -15.93 -6.71 -14.72
N SER A 189 -16.58 -5.90 -13.90
CA SER A 189 -17.58 -4.89 -14.34
C SER A 189 -16.99 -3.48 -14.44
N ARG A 190 -16.12 -3.11 -13.50
CA ARG A 190 -15.36 -1.86 -13.44
C ARG A 190 -13.90 -2.17 -13.17
N ILE A 191 -13.03 -1.46 -13.86
CA ILE A 191 -11.59 -1.72 -13.89
C ILE A 191 -10.85 -0.42 -13.58
N ALA A 192 -9.78 -0.54 -12.79
CA ALA A 192 -8.74 0.46 -12.65
C ALA A 192 -7.48 -0.04 -13.38
N GLU A 193 -6.76 0.88 -14.02
CA GLU A 193 -5.50 0.55 -14.69
C GLU A 193 -4.31 0.76 -13.75
N VAL A 194 -3.14 0.25 -14.14
CA VAL A 194 -1.90 0.39 -13.38
C VAL A 194 -1.57 1.87 -13.16
N GLY A 195 -1.35 2.25 -11.91
CA GLY A 195 -1.03 3.61 -11.50
C GLY A 195 -2.23 4.47 -11.12
N ASP A 196 -3.46 3.98 -11.33
CA ASP A 196 -4.65 4.69 -10.85
C ASP A 196 -4.62 4.85 -9.33
N THR A 197 -5.02 6.03 -8.88
CA THR A 197 -5.24 6.26 -7.45
C THR A 197 -6.55 5.61 -7.05
N LEU A 198 -6.51 4.72 -6.07
CA LEU A 198 -7.68 4.06 -5.51
C LEU A 198 -8.11 4.78 -4.25
N VAL A 199 -9.40 5.09 -4.13
CA VAL A 199 -9.95 5.79 -2.96
C VAL A 199 -11.11 4.97 -2.40
N SER A 200 -11.14 4.77 -1.08
CA SER A 200 -12.27 4.13 -0.44
C SER A 200 -13.45 5.09 -0.38
N VAL A 201 -14.61 4.64 -0.89
CA VAL A 201 -15.84 5.46 -0.96
C VAL A 201 -16.92 5.01 0.01
N ARG A 202 -16.56 4.13 0.95
CA ARG A 202 -17.38 3.66 2.07
C ARG A 202 -16.54 3.71 3.35
N ALA A 203 -17.20 3.94 4.48
CA ALA A 203 -16.57 4.15 5.77
C ALA A 203 -15.47 3.10 6.07
N PRO A 204 -14.25 3.53 6.45
CA PRO A 204 -13.78 4.92 6.46
C PRO A 204 -13.58 5.48 5.04
N VAL A 205 -14.28 6.57 4.72
CA VAL A 205 -14.21 7.22 3.40
C VAL A 205 -12.89 7.99 3.29
N GLY A 206 -12.27 7.94 2.11
CA GLY A 206 -11.10 8.76 1.78
C GLY A 206 -9.75 8.11 2.03
N ASP A 207 -9.70 6.87 2.51
CA ASP A 207 -8.45 6.12 2.52
C ASP A 207 -7.94 5.94 1.09
N VAL A 208 -6.65 6.20 0.87
CA VAL A 208 -6.02 6.25 -0.46
C VAL A 208 -5.02 5.10 -0.64
N ASN A 209 -5.00 4.56 -1.84
CA ASN A 209 -4.07 3.53 -2.30
C ASN A 209 -3.77 3.72 -3.78
N MET A 210 -2.96 2.85 -4.37
CA MET A 210 -2.60 2.90 -5.79
C MET A 210 -2.71 1.51 -6.40
N ALA A 211 -3.31 1.43 -7.59
CA ALA A 211 -3.35 0.21 -8.36
C ALA A 211 -1.95 -0.14 -8.85
N ILE A 212 -1.35 -1.22 -8.32
CA ILE A 212 -0.05 -1.73 -8.78
C ILE A 212 -0.16 -2.61 -10.03
N GLU A 213 -1.38 -3.06 -10.31
CA GLU A 213 -1.74 -3.92 -11.43
C GLU A 213 -3.11 -3.48 -11.96
N ARG A 214 -3.46 -3.92 -13.17
CA ARG A 214 -4.81 -3.73 -13.69
C ARG A 214 -5.78 -4.61 -12.89
N CYS A 215 -6.81 -4.01 -12.30
CA CYS A 215 -7.65 -4.69 -11.32
C CYS A 215 -9.13 -4.33 -11.44
N CYS A 216 -10.00 -5.24 -10.98
CA CYS A 216 -11.42 -4.96 -10.80
C CYS A 216 -11.65 -4.18 -9.49
N ILE A 217 -12.54 -3.19 -9.53
CA ILE A 217 -12.88 -2.36 -8.36
C ILE A 217 -14.35 -2.52 -7.98
N GLY A 218 -14.61 -2.88 -6.72
CA GLY A 218 -15.94 -3.08 -6.16
C GLY A 218 -16.60 -1.78 -5.72
N ARG A 219 -17.86 -1.86 -5.27
CA ARG A 219 -18.66 -0.68 -4.87
C ARG A 219 -18.06 0.18 -3.75
N GLY A 220 -17.09 -0.33 -2.99
CA GLY A 220 -16.41 0.41 -1.92
C GLY A 220 -15.15 1.14 -2.37
N VAL A 221 -14.79 1.07 -3.65
CA VAL A 221 -13.57 1.68 -4.21
C VAL A 221 -13.93 2.50 -5.45
N ALA A 222 -13.31 3.67 -5.58
CA ALA A 222 -13.25 4.41 -6.84
C ALA A 222 -11.81 4.49 -7.34
N SER A 223 -11.62 4.62 -8.65
CA SER A 223 -10.33 4.98 -9.24
C SER A 223 -10.33 6.42 -9.75
N VAL A 224 -9.21 7.11 -9.55
CA VAL A 224 -8.95 8.48 -9.96
C VAL A 224 -7.67 8.51 -10.76
N ARG A 225 -7.74 9.05 -11.98
CA ARG A 225 -6.59 9.18 -12.89
C ARG A 225 -6.43 10.61 -13.37
N HIS A 226 -5.20 11.14 -13.33
CA HIS A 226 -4.92 12.40 -14.01
C HIS A 226 -4.92 12.20 -15.54
N PRO A 227 -5.60 13.04 -16.34
CA PRO A 227 -5.70 12.85 -17.79
C PRO A 227 -4.37 12.74 -18.54
N LYS A 228 -3.31 13.35 -17.99
CA LYS A 228 -1.92 13.31 -18.52
C LYS A 228 -1.01 12.30 -17.82
N ASP A 229 -1.57 11.42 -16.98
CA ASP A 229 -0.84 10.39 -16.23
C ASP A 229 0.16 10.91 -15.18
N TYR A 230 -0.08 12.10 -14.60
CA TYR A 230 0.65 12.62 -13.43
C TYR A 230 0.21 11.88 -12.15
N ARG A 231 0.68 10.65 -12.00
CA ARG A 231 0.23 9.70 -10.95
C ARG A 231 0.53 10.19 -9.55
N GLY A 232 1.74 10.73 -9.33
CA GLY A 232 2.13 11.28 -8.04
C GLY A 232 1.21 12.41 -7.61
N PHE A 233 0.92 13.34 -8.53
CA PHE A 233 -0.01 14.44 -8.27
C PHE A 233 -1.42 13.93 -7.94
N ALA A 234 -1.98 13.02 -8.75
CA ALA A 234 -3.31 12.45 -8.48
C ALA A 234 -3.39 11.78 -7.10
N PHE A 235 -2.38 10.98 -6.76
CA PHE A 235 -2.32 10.24 -5.51
C PHE A 235 -2.32 11.17 -4.29
N TYR A 236 -1.42 12.15 -4.27
CA TYR A 236 -1.31 13.06 -3.13
C TYR A 236 -2.41 14.12 -3.10
N ALA A 237 -2.97 14.51 -4.25
CA ALA A 237 -4.16 15.35 -4.31
C ALA A 237 -5.32 14.65 -3.60
N MET A 238 -5.61 13.38 -3.93
CA MET A 238 -6.67 12.64 -3.22
C MET A 238 -6.35 12.49 -1.73
N ARG A 239 -5.09 12.24 -1.37
CA ARG A 239 -4.69 12.11 0.04
C ARG A 239 -4.84 13.42 0.83
N SER A 240 -4.66 14.57 0.18
CA SER A 240 -4.85 15.88 0.81
C SER A 240 -6.32 16.22 1.08
N LEU A 241 -7.27 15.52 0.45
CA LEU A 241 -8.71 15.69 0.66
C LEU A 241 -9.24 14.95 1.90
N GLY A 242 -8.35 14.43 2.76
CA GLY A 242 -8.72 13.61 3.92
C GLY A 242 -9.74 14.26 4.86
N GLU A 243 -9.64 15.56 5.12
CA GLU A 243 -10.61 16.27 5.97
C GLU A 243 -11.98 16.43 5.30
N GLN A 244 -12.00 16.66 3.98
CA GLN A 244 -13.23 16.72 3.19
C GLN A 244 -13.90 15.35 3.13
N PHE A 245 -13.12 14.27 2.99
CA PHE A 245 -13.66 12.91 3.00
C PHE A 245 -14.28 12.51 4.34
N LYS A 246 -13.69 12.93 5.47
CA LYS A 246 -14.23 12.65 6.82
C LYS A 246 -15.65 13.18 7.03
N MET A 247 -16.06 14.22 6.31
CA MET A 247 -17.43 14.74 6.40
C MET A 247 -18.48 13.68 6.01
N PHE A 248 -18.12 12.79 5.09
CA PHE A 248 -18.99 11.72 4.59
C PHE A 248 -19.02 10.47 5.47
N ASP A 249 -18.19 10.39 6.51
CA ASP A 249 -18.26 9.30 7.50
C ASP A 249 -19.44 9.47 8.47
N SER A 250 -19.92 10.70 8.64
CA SER A 250 -20.94 11.10 9.63
C SER A 250 -22.35 11.35 9.07
N GLU A 251 -22.54 11.31 7.75
CA GLU A 251 -23.83 11.62 7.10
C GLU A 251 -24.83 10.45 7.18
N GLY A 252 -25.55 10.36 8.31
CA GLY A 252 -26.98 10.00 8.40
C GLY A 252 -27.46 8.61 7.94
N THR A 253 -26.62 7.78 7.33
CA THR A 253 -26.91 6.39 7.00
C THR A 253 -26.06 5.47 7.86
N VAL A 254 -26.52 4.24 8.11
CA VAL A 254 -25.85 3.29 9.03
C VAL A 254 -24.38 3.01 8.65
N PHE A 255 -23.94 3.42 7.45
CA PHE A 255 -22.55 3.40 6.99
C PHE A 255 -22.22 4.64 6.15
N GLY A 256 -21.23 5.43 6.55
CA GLY A 256 -20.75 6.59 5.77
C GLY A 256 -20.29 6.21 4.35
N SER A 257 -20.55 7.07 3.38
CA SER A 257 -20.16 6.86 1.97
C SER A 257 -20.20 8.15 1.17
N ILE A 258 -19.42 8.21 0.09
CA ILE A 258 -19.44 9.33 -0.87
C ILE A 258 -19.96 8.85 -2.23
N ASN A 259 -20.92 9.57 -2.80
CA ASN A 259 -21.44 9.27 -4.13
C ASN A 259 -20.61 9.95 -5.23
N LYS A 260 -20.89 9.63 -6.50
CA LYS A 260 -20.13 10.16 -7.63
C LYS A 260 -20.18 11.69 -7.70
N LYS A 261 -21.37 12.28 -7.52
CA LYS A 261 -21.58 13.73 -7.66
C LYS A 261 -20.78 14.48 -6.61
N ASP A 262 -20.85 14.03 -5.36
CA ASP A 262 -20.17 14.69 -4.24
C ASP A 262 -18.65 14.52 -4.35
N PHE A 263 -18.17 13.33 -4.78
CA PHE A 263 -16.75 13.13 -5.06
C PHE A 263 -16.29 14.07 -6.19
N GLN A 264 -17.01 14.15 -7.31
CA GLN A 264 -16.65 15.04 -8.41
C GLN A 264 -16.60 16.52 -7.98
N ALA A 265 -17.40 16.93 -7.00
CA ALA A 265 -17.46 18.31 -6.51
C ALA A 265 -16.35 18.69 -5.54
N LEU A 266 -15.54 17.74 -5.05
CA LEU A 266 -14.45 18.04 -4.12
C LEU A 266 -13.45 19.02 -4.75
N PRO A 267 -13.06 20.09 -4.04
CA PRO A 267 -12.18 21.12 -4.59
C PRO A 267 -10.74 20.64 -4.63
N VAL A 268 -10.05 20.90 -5.73
CA VAL A 268 -8.62 20.61 -5.92
C VAL A 268 -7.93 21.82 -6.51
N ILE A 269 -6.67 22.06 -6.12
CA ILE A 269 -5.87 23.12 -6.73
C ILE A 269 -5.64 22.79 -8.21
N SER A 270 -5.59 23.81 -9.06
CA SER A 270 -5.37 23.66 -10.50
C SER A 270 -4.08 24.37 -10.95
N PRO A 271 -2.90 23.78 -10.70
CA PRO A 271 -1.62 24.37 -11.11
C PRO A 271 -1.44 24.36 -12.63
N ASP A 272 -0.56 25.21 -13.12
CA ASP A 272 -0.12 25.18 -14.52
C ASP A 272 0.52 23.84 -14.90
N ASP A 273 0.28 23.40 -16.14
CA ASP A 273 0.83 22.13 -16.66
C ASP A 273 2.35 22.04 -16.56
N GLY A 274 3.04 23.17 -16.73
CA GLY A 274 4.50 23.23 -16.59
C GLY A 274 4.95 22.82 -15.20
N VAL A 275 4.25 23.30 -14.16
CA VAL A 275 4.54 22.96 -12.76
C VAL A 275 4.23 21.49 -12.49
N LEU A 276 3.08 20.99 -12.98
CA LEU A 276 2.72 19.57 -12.84
C LEU A 276 3.74 18.64 -13.52
N ARG A 277 4.23 19.01 -14.70
CA ARG A 277 5.27 18.26 -15.41
C ARG A 277 6.59 18.26 -14.65
N ALA A 278 7.05 19.42 -14.20
CA ALA A 278 8.30 19.51 -13.42
C ALA A 278 8.21 18.72 -12.11
N TYR A 279 7.04 18.74 -11.46
CA TYR A 279 6.76 17.92 -10.29
C TYR A 279 6.86 16.43 -10.61
N ASP A 280 6.20 15.98 -11.68
CA ASP A 280 6.20 14.56 -12.09
C ASP A 280 7.60 14.07 -12.49
N GLU A 281 8.39 14.89 -13.18
CA GLU A 281 9.79 14.59 -13.50
C GLU A 281 10.64 14.39 -12.23
N LEU A 282 10.38 15.19 -11.19
CA LEU A 282 11.06 15.09 -9.91
C LEU A 282 10.60 13.87 -9.09
N THR A 283 9.30 13.58 -9.04
CA THR A 283 8.75 12.55 -8.13
C THR A 283 8.58 11.18 -8.77
N SER A 284 8.42 11.08 -10.09
CA SER A 284 8.22 9.79 -10.75
C SER A 284 9.35 8.78 -10.54
N PRO A 285 10.65 9.16 -10.41
CA PRO A 285 11.70 8.20 -10.04
C PRO A 285 11.51 7.62 -8.63
N ILE A 286 11.02 8.44 -7.69
CA ILE A 286 10.70 8.02 -6.32
C ILE A 286 9.55 7.02 -6.35
N ASP A 287 8.47 7.35 -7.06
CA ASP A 287 7.30 6.47 -7.18
C ASP A 287 7.65 5.13 -7.86
N ARG A 288 8.45 5.16 -8.93
CA ARG A 288 8.96 3.93 -9.57
C ARG A 288 9.77 3.07 -8.60
N ARG A 289 10.58 3.69 -7.73
CA ARG A 289 11.34 2.96 -6.71
C ARG A 289 10.42 2.33 -5.68
N VAL A 290 9.39 3.05 -5.22
CA VAL A 290 8.39 2.53 -4.27
C VAL A 290 7.67 1.30 -4.85
N VAL A 291 7.25 1.36 -6.12
CA VAL A 291 6.63 0.23 -6.83
C VAL A 291 7.60 -0.95 -6.95
N LYS A 292 8.86 -0.71 -7.36
CA LYS A 292 9.85 -1.78 -7.51
C LYS A 292 10.15 -2.48 -6.18
N ASN A 293 10.29 -1.71 -5.11
CA ASN A 293 10.51 -2.25 -3.77
C ASN A 293 9.31 -3.07 -3.27
N GLU A 294 8.08 -2.63 -3.56
CA GLU A 294 6.86 -3.39 -3.25
C GLU A 294 6.83 -4.73 -4.01
N GLN A 295 7.16 -4.74 -5.30
CA GLN A 295 7.24 -5.98 -6.09
C GLN A 295 8.27 -6.95 -5.51
N GLN A 296 9.47 -6.45 -5.18
CA GLN A 296 10.51 -7.25 -4.53
C GLN A 296 10.03 -7.80 -3.18
N LEU A 297 9.37 -6.97 -2.37
CA LEU A 297 8.81 -7.38 -1.09
C LEU A 297 7.81 -8.53 -1.24
N ARG A 298 6.89 -8.44 -2.22
CA ARG A 298 5.92 -9.50 -2.51
C ARG A 298 6.60 -10.80 -2.92
N THR A 299 7.59 -10.73 -3.81
CA THR A 299 8.37 -11.91 -4.23
C THR A 299 9.09 -12.56 -3.06
N LEU A 300 9.78 -11.77 -2.22
CA LEU A 300 10.51 -12.27 -1.07
C LEU A 300 9.57 -12.90 -0.02
N ALA A 301 8.40 -12.31 0.21
CA ALA A 301 7.41 -12.87 1.12
C ALA A 301 6.88 -14.21 0.62
N ILE A 302 6.51 -14.31 -0.67
CA ILE A 302 6.06 -15.57 -1.27
C ILE A 302 7.16 -16.64 -1.20
N LEU A 303 8.40 -16.29 -1.54
CA LEU A 303 9.52 -17.22 -1.51
C LEU A 303 9.80 -17.72 -0.08
N ARG A 304 9.85 -16.81 0.90
CA ARG A 304 9.99 -17.15 2.32
C ARG A 304 8.89 -18.12 2.75
N ASP A 305 7.63 -17.78 2.51
CA ASP A 305 6.48 -18.59 2.91
C ASP A 305 6.46 -19.97 2.24
N THR A 306 6.97 -20.06 1.01
CA THR A 306 7.16 -21.33 0.28
C THR A 306 8.30 -22.19 0.86
N LEU A 307 9.38 -21.54 1.32
CA LEU A 307 10.56 -22.23 1.85
C LEU A 307 10.38 -22.72 3.29
N ILE A 308 9.64 -22.00 4.13
CA ILE A 308 9.41 -22.35 5.55
C ILE A 308 9.04 -23.84 5.72
N PRO A 309 7.94 -24.36 5.16
CA PRO A 309 7.52 -25.73 5.41
C PRO A 309 8.51 -26.77 4.83
N ARG A 310 9.16 -26.45 3.71
CA ARG A 310 10.12 -27.35 3.04
C ARG A 310 11.44 -27.49 3.80
N LEU A 311 11.93 -26.39 4.38
CA LEU A 311 13.13 -26.37 5.21
C LEU A 311 12.86 -27.04 6.56
N ILE A 312 11.73 -26.74 7.20
CA ILE A 312 11.35 -27.29 8.50
C ILE A 312 11.10 -28.80 8.43
N SER A 313 10.46 -29.29 7.38
CA SER A 313 10.23 -30.72 7.16
C SER A 313 11.48 -31.48 6.70
N GLY A 314 12.55 -30.78 6.33
CA GLY A 314 13.75 -31.37 5.73
C GLY A 314 13.57 -31.85 4.28
N GLN A 315 12.45 -31.53 3.63
CA GLN A 315 12.20 -31.81 2.21
C GLN A 315 13.12 -31.03 1.27
N LEU A 316 13.66 -29.90 1.73
CA LEU A 316 14.65 -29.10 1.03
C LEU A 316 15.87 -28.91 1.93
N ARG A 317 17.06 -29.24 1.42
CA ARG A 317 18.30 -29.03 2.18
C ARG A 317 18.80 -27.60 2.00
N LEU A 318 19.51 -27.08 3.00
CA LEU A 318 20.00 -25.70 2.98
C LEU A 318 20.88 -25.34 1.77
N PRO A 319 21.83 -26.18 1.31
CA PRO A 319 22.61 -25.85 0.10
C PRO A 319 21.74 -25.71 -1.15
N GLU A 320 20.69 -26.53 -1.27
CA GLU A 320 19.75 -26.50 -2.40
C GLU A 320 18.86 -25.25 -2.32
N ALA A 321 18.43 -24.87 -1.11
CA ALA A 321 17.68 -23.66 -0.87
C ALA A 321 18.52 -22.41 -1.22
N GLN A 322 19.78 -22.36 -0.81
CA GLN A 322 20.68 -21.23 -1.12
C GLN A 322 20.84 -21.03 -2.63
N HIS A 323 21.02 -22.11 -3.39
CA HIS A 323 21.08 -22.04 -4.85
C HIS A 323 19.80 -21.46 -5.48
N GLN A 324 18.62 -21.91 -5.02
CA GLN A 324 17.33 -21.37 -5.51
C GLN A 324 17.16 -19.88 -5.18
N ILE A 325 17.70 -19.42 -4.05
CA ILE A 325 17.66 -18.02 -3.64
C ILE A 325 18.57 -17.18 -4.54
N GLU A 326 19.78 -17.66 -4.84
CA GLU A 326 20.72 -16.97 -5.73
C GLU A 326 20.16 -16.82 -7.15
N GLU A 327 19.53 -17.86 -7.69
CA GLU A 327 18.86 -17.80 -8.99
C GLU A 327 17.66 -16.83 -9.00
N ALA A 328 16.88 -16.77 -7.93
CA ALA A 328 15.73 -15.86 -7.82
C ALA A 328 16.14 -14.39 -7.58
N ALA A 329 17.37 -14.15 -7.11
CA ALA A 329 17.90 -12.82 -6.82
C ALA A 329 18.68 -12.20 -8.00
N ALA A 330 19.05 -12.99 -9.01
CA ALA A 330 19.72 -12.57 -10.24
C ALA A 330 18.75 -11.90 -11.24
#